data_AF-A0A9W4T3R9-F1
#
_entry.id   AF-A0A9W4T3R9-F1
#
_cell.length_a   1.000
_cell.length_b   1.000
_cell.length_c   1.000
_cell.angle_alpha   90.00
_cell.angle_beta   90.00
_cell.angle_gamma   90.00
#
_symmetry.space_group_name_H-M   'P 1'
#
loop_
_entity.id
_entity.type
_entity.pdbx_description
1 polymer ?
#
loop_
_entity_poly.entity_id
_entity_poly.type
_entity_poly.pdbx_seq_one_letter_code
_entity_poly.pdbx_strand_id
1 'polypeptide(L)' 'MDKNYEIVEICCEKKKSEKCKGYTITILNDSSHYLQKYFNHTHASQTNSSNIAKNIADIKQQTLTTRNQPIQIIQITL' A
#
# COMPACT_ATOMS: atom_id res chain seq x y z
N MET A 1 12.47 22.42 -16.91
CA MET A 1 12.78 21.09 -16.34
C MET A 1 11.50 20.29 -16.39
N ASP A 2 11.34 19.48 -17.43
CA ASP A 2 10.24 18.54 -17.56
C ASP A 2 10.35 17.52 -16.41
N LYS A 3 9.40 17.54 -15.48
CA LYS A 3 9.31 16.52 -14.44
C LYS A 3 8.93 15.22 -15.15
N ASN A 4 9.88 14.34 -15.38
CA ASN A 4 9.61 12.98 -15.84
C ASN A 4 8.96 12.23 -14.69
N TYR A 5 7.63 12.17 -14.71
CA TYR A 5 6.88 11.30 -13.82
C TYR A 5 6.40 10.08 -14.60
N GLU A 6 6.56 8.89 -14.02
CA GLU A 6 6.10 7.64 -14.60
C GLU A 6 4.84 7.18 -13.88
N ILE A 7 3.81 6.77 -14.64
CA ILE A 7 2.59 6.22 -14.08
C ILE A 7 2.75 4.69 -14.01
N VAL A 8 2.65 4.14 -12.80
CA VAL A 8 2.85 2.71 -12.53
C VAL A 8 1.55 2.11 -12.01
N GLU A 9 1.05 1.09 -12.70
CA GLU A 9 -0.12 0.29 -12.28
C GLU A 9 0.33 -0.99 -11.56
N ILE A 10 -0.11 -1.15 -10.31
CA ILE A 10 0.21 -2.29 -9.45
C ILE A 10 -1.07 -3.10 -9.22
N CYS A 11 -1.10 -4.32 -9.73
CA CYS A 11 -2.23 -5.24 -9.55
C CYS A 11 -2.06 -6.11 -8.30
N CYS A 12 -3.18 -6.52 -7.69
CA CYS A 12 -3.17 -7.52 -6.62
C CYS A 12 -2.59 -8.87 -7.10
N GLU A 13 -1.76 -9.50 -6.26
CA GLU A 13 -1.19 -10.83 -6.52
C GLU A 13 -2.27 -11.91 -6.78
N LYS A 14 -3.45 -11.73 -6.18
CA LYS A 14 -4.60 -12.64 -6.31
C LYS A 14 -5.48 -12.35 -7.52
N LYS A 15 -5.04 -11.48 -8.44
CA LYS A 15 -5.79 -11.15 -9.67
C LYS A 15 -6.15 -12.40 -10.46
N LYS A 16 -5.25 -13.38 -10.56
CA LYS A 16 -5.51 -14.64 -11.28
C LYS A 16 -6.22 -15.70 -10.44
N SER A 17 -5.80 -15.90 -9.19
CA SER A 17 -6.33 -16.99 -8.34
C SER A 17 -7.74 -16.74 -7.83
N GLU A 18 -8.08 -15.51 -7.47
CA GLU A 18 -9.38 -15.14 -6.88
C GLU A 18 -10.17 -14.16 -7.75
N LYS A 19 -9.74 -13.97 -9.01
CA LYS A 19 -10.30 -12.99 -9.94
C LYS A 19 -10.36 -11.59 -9.32
N CYS A 20 -9.36 -11.24 -8.51
CA CYS A 20 -9.31 -9.98 -7.79
C CYS A 20 -9.25 -8.80 -8.75
N LYS A 21 -10.11 -7.79 -8.51
CA LYS A 21 -10.12 -6.52 -9.25
C LYS A 21 -9.34 -5.40 -8.56
N GLY A 22 -8.66 -5.69 -7.46
CA GLY A 22 -7.86 -4.72 -6.72
C GLY A 22 -6.61 -4.33 -7.49
N TYR A 23 -6.39 -3.03 -7.63
CA TYR A 23 -5.17 -2.44 -8.20
C TYR A 23 -4.96 -1.02 -7.67
N THR A 24 -3.75 -0.54 -7.84
CA THR A 24 -3.32 0.79 -7.43
C THR A 24 -2.57 1.47 -8.57
N ILE A 25 -2.81 2.75 -8.77
CA ILE A 25 -2.05 3.60 -9.68
C ILE A 25 -1.17 4.52 -8.83
N THR A 26 0.13 4.48 -9.08
CA THR A 26 1.12 5.34 -8.43
C THR A 26 1.83 6.19 -9.47
N ILE A 27 2.31 7.35 -9.03
CA ILE A 27 3.22 8.19 -9.79
C ILE A 27 4.61 8.00 -9.20
N LEU A 28 5.57 7.55 -10.01
CA LEU A 28 6.99 7.52 -9.66
C LEU A 28 7.58 8.90 -9.99
N ASN A 29 8.07 9.58 -8.95
CA ASN A 29 8.81 10.84 -9.08
C ASN A 29 9.99 10.81 -8.10
N ASP A 30 11.20 11.11 -8.58
CA ASP A 30 12.44 11.14 -7.77
C ASP A 30 12.62 9.85 -6.92
N SER A 31 12.46 8.67 -7.54
CA SER A 31 12.54 7.35 -6.89
C SER A 31 11.49 7.09 -5.80
N SER A 32 10.50 7.97 -5.63
CA SER A 32 9.40 7.83 -4.67
C SER A 32 8.08 7.57 -5.39
N HIS A 33 7.30 6.62 -4.87
CA HIS A 33 5.95 6.33 -5.37
C HIS A 33 4.90 7.13 -4.60
N TYR A 34 4.09 7.89 -5.32
CA TYR A 34 2.95 8.64 -4.79
C TYR A 34 1.65 7.97 -5.21
N LEU A 35 0.80 7.61 -4.25
CA LEU A 35 -0.51 7.02 -4.52
C LEU A 35 -1.41 8.03 -5.22
N GLN A 36 -1.88 7.70 -6.43
CA GLN A 36 -2.84 8.53 -7.17
C GLN A 36 -4.26 7.99 -7.04
N LYS A 37 -4.43 6.67 -7.17
CA LYS A 37 -5.74 6.01 -7.14
C LYS A 37 -5.61 4.57 -6.67
N TYR A 38 -6.63 4.07 -5.98
CA TYR A 38 -6.75 2.66 -5.65
C TYR A 38 -8.15 2.14 -5.97
N PHE A 39 -8.25 0.84 -6.18
CA PHE A 39 -9.51 0.11 -6.31
C PHE A 39 -9.57 -1.02 -5.30
N ASN A 40 -10.74 -1.18 -4.69
CA ASN A 40 -10.96 -2.16 -3.65
C ASN A 40 -10.79 -3.60 -4.14
N HIS A 41 -10.32 -4.45 -3.24
CA HIS A 41 -10.21 -5.88 -3.46
C HIS A 41 -11.61 -6.53 -3.45
N THR A 42 -11.79 -7.56 -4.27
CA THR A 42 -13.02 -8.38 -4.29
C THR A 42 -12.88 -9.64 -3.43
N HIS A 43 -11.91 -9.65 -2.53
CA HIS A 43 -11.69 -10.71 -1.56
C HIS A 43 -11.39 -10.08 -0.19
N ALA A 44 -11.70 -10.82 0.87
CA ALA A 44 -11.28 -10.44 2.20
C ALA A 44 -9.75 -10.37 2.29
N SER A 45 -9.25 -9.50 3.15
CA SER A 45 -7.83 -9.51 3.48
C SER A 45 -7.51 -10.86 4.13
N GLN A 46 -6.52 -11.58 3.61
CA GLN A 46 -6.02 -12.80 4.24
C GLN A 46 -5.11 -12.50 5.44
N THR A 47 -5.25 -11.32 6.03
CA THR A 47 -4.49 -10.94 7.20
C THR A 47 -5.11 -11.62 8.40
N ASN A 48 -4.51 -12.74 8.84
CA ASN A 48 -4.81 -13.28 10.16
C ASN A 48 -4.49 -12.20 11.22
N SER A 49 -5.23 -12.20 12.32
CA SER A 49 -5.09 -11.19 13.38
C SER A 49 -3.66 -11.12 13.94
N SER A 50 -2.93 -12.24 13.93
CA SER A 50 -1.53 -12.31 14.33
C SER A 50 -0.57 -11.59 13.38
N ASN A 51 -0.77 -11.65 12.07
CA ASN A 51 0.03 -10.90 11.11
C ASN A 51 -0.30 -9.40 11.16
N ILE A 52 -1.56 -9.03 11.43
CA ILE A 52 -1.93 -7.63 11.66
C ILE A 52 -1.16 -7.09 12.87
N ALA A 53 -1.16 -7.81 13.99
CA ALA A 53 -0.47 -7.40 15.21
C ALA A 53 1.05 -7.26 15.00
N LYS A 54 1.68 -8.19 14.27
CA LYS A 54 3.09 -8.12 13.90
C LYS A 54 3.39 -6.91 13.01
N ASN A 55 2.61 -6.71 11.95
CA ASN A 55 2.79 -5.57 11.04
C ASN A 55 2.62 -4.23 11.79
N ILE A 56 1.66 -4.13 12.72
CA ILE A 56 1.49 -2.93 13.55
C ILE A 56 2.71 -2.72 14.47
N ALA A 57 3.24 -3.77 15.07
CA ALA A 57 4.43 -3.69 15.92
C ALA A 57 5.67 -3.24 15.11
N ASP A 58 5.85 -3.79 13.91
CA ASP A 58 6.95 -3.47 13.01
C ASP A 58 6.85 -2.02 12.50
N ILE A 59 5.66 -1.57 12.13
CA ILE A 59 5.43 -0.16 11.73
C ILE A 59 5.67 0.79 12.91
N LYS A 60 5.23 0.44 14.12
CA LYS A 60 5.52 1.24 15.33
C LYS A 60 7.02 1.34 15.58
N GLN A 61 7.77 0.25 15.46
CA GLN A 61 9.23 0.28 15.59
C GLN A 61 9.89 1.12 14.50
N GLN A 62 9.44 1.01 13.25
CA GLN A 62 9.96 1.83 12.15
C GLN A 62 9.66 3.31 12.40
N THR A 63 8.45 3.66 12.84
CA THR A 63 8.05 5.04 13.13
C THR A 63 8.85 5.65 14.29
N LEU A 64 9.19 4.84 15.30
CA LEU A 64 10.05 5.27 16.42
C LEU A 64 11.51 5.48 16.00
N THR A 65 11.95 4.83 14.92
CA THR A 65 13.35 4.86 14.46
C THR A 65 13.56 5.78 13.26
N THR A 66 12.51 6.18 12.54
CA THR A 66 12.59 7.12 11.41
C THR A 66 12.29 8.55 11.83
N ARG A 67 13.16 9.49 11.43
CA ARG A 67 13.01 10.93 11.66
C ARG A 67 11.90 11.60 10.82
N ASN A 68 11.29 10.85 9.90
CA ASN A 68 10.21 11.31 9.02
C ASN A 68 8.86 11.12 9.73
N GLN A 69 8.03 12.18 9.70
CA GLN A 69 6.69 12.26 10.30
C GLN A 69 5.80 11.05 9.94
N PRO A 70 4.83 10.71 10.82
CA PRO A 70 4.15 9.42 10.78
C PRO A 70 3.41 9.22 9.47
N ILE A 71 3.74 8.12 8.78
CA ILE A 71 2.88 7.51 7.77
C ILE A 71 1.52 7.30 8.43
N GLN A 72 0.51 8.02 7.96
CA GLN A 72 -0.86 7.82 8.41
C GLN A 72 -1.29 6.41 8.00
N ILE A 73 -1.41 5.52 8.98
CA ILE A 73 -1.98 4.20 8.78
C ILE A 73 -3.49 4.41 8.57
N ILE A 74 -3.93 4.43 7.31
CA ILE A 74 -5.36 4.44 6.99
C ILE A 74 -5.87 3.02 7.26
N GLN A 75 -6.45 2.83 8.44
CA GLN A 75 -7.14 1.59 8.79
C GLN A 75 -8.56 1.64 8.20
N ILE A 76 -8.75 1.02 7.03
CA ILE A 76 -10.10 0.77 6.50
C ILE A 76 -10.63 -0.47 7.22
N THR A 77 -11.51 -0.25 8.19
CA THR A 77 -12.31 -1.31 8.82
C THR A 77 -13.54 -1.51 7.95
N LEU A 78 -13.84 -2.76 7.59
CA LEU A 78 -15.05 -3.17 6.87
C LEU A 78 -16.32 -2.85 7.67
#